data_AF-A0AAE2JBR5-F1
#
_entry.id   AF-A0AAE2JBR5-F1
#
_cell.length_a   1.000
_cell.length_b   1.000
_cell.length_c   1.000
_cell.angle_alpha   90.00
_cell.angle_beta   90.00
_cell.angle_gamma   90.00
#
_symmetry.space_group_name_H-M   'P 1'
#
loop_
_entity.id
_entity.type
_entity.pdbx_description
1 polymer ?
#
loop_
_entity_poly.entity_id
_entity_poly.type
_entity_poly.pdbx_seq_one_letter_code
_entity_poly.pdbx_strand_id
1 'polypeptide(L)'
;MSTRRKINKILKEKGLVADVEYDGSGASRDEYGWWTVTLDQASADFVRLKLNEPEFTGSIEFCELEEGFQQLSELPAMEAAQ
;
A
#
# COMPACT_ATOMS: atom_id res chain seq x y z
N MET A 1 10.93 -3.33 -13.46
CA MET A 1 9.97 -4.06 -12.58
C MET A 1 8.74 -3.17 -12.45
N SER A 2 7.54 -3.64 -12.82
CA SER A 2 6.33 -2.80 -12.88
C SER A 2 5.92 -2.25 -11.51
N THR A 3 5.31 -1.06 -11.46
CA THR A 3 4.85 -0.39 -10.23
C THR A 3 4.06 -1.33 -9.30
N ARG A 4 3.04 -2.03 -9.81
CA ARG A 4 2.26 -3.02 -9.05
C ARG A 4 3.12 -4.10 -8.38
N ARG A 5 4.19 -4.56 -9.05
CA ARG A 5 5.10 -5.58 -8.49
C ARG A 5 5.92 -5.01 -7.34
N LYS A 6 6.32 -3.74 -7.40
CA LYS A 6 7.02 -3.06 -6.29
C LYS A 6 6.09 -2.90 -5.09
N ILE A 7 4.85 -2.43 -5.29
CA ILE A 7 3.83 -2.30 -4.24
C ILE A 7 3.63 -3.63 -3.52
N ASN A 8 3.32 -4.69 -4.27
CA ASN A 8 3.11 -6.03 -3.71
C ASN A 8 4.34 -6.57 -2.99
N LYS A 9 5.55 -6.23 -3.44
CA LYS A 9 6.78 -6.63 -2.77
C LYS A 9 6.91 -5.97 -1.39
N ILE A 10 6.69 -4.65 -1.31
CA ILE A 10 6.76 -3.89 -0.05
C ILE A 10 5.73 -4.41 0.96
N LEU A 11 4.49 -4.61 0.52
CA LEU A 11 3.41 -5.13 1.37
C LEU A 11 3.72 -6.53 1.89
N LYS A 12 4.20 -7.42 1.01
CA LYS A 12 4.59 -8.78 1.38
C LYS A 12 5.73 -8.81 2.39
N GLU A 13 6.74 -7.95 2.23
CA GLU A 13 7.85 -7.82 3.20
C GLU A 13 7.36 -7.38 4.58
N LYS A 14 6.21 -6.70 4.64
CA LYS A 14 5.55 -6.26 5.87
C LYS A 14 4.52 -7.24 6.41
N GLY A 15 4.28 -8.36 5.74
CA GLY A 15 3.21 -9.30 6.10
C GLY A 15 1.80 -8.73 5.90
N LEU A 16 1.65 -7.66 5.11
CA LEU A 16 0.37 -7.02 4.82
C LEU A 16 -0.22 -7.58 3.51
N VAL A 17 -1.54 -7.73 3.49
CA VAL A 17 -2.30 -8.16 2.33
C VAL A 17 -3.13 -6.99 1.83
N ALA A 18 -3.08 -6.73 0.52
CA ALA A 18 -3.82 -5.66 -0.11
C ALA A 18 -4.19 -5.97 -1.56
N ASP A 19 -5.30 -5.39 -1.99
CA ASP A 19 -5.63 -5.21 -3.39
C ASP A 19 -4.98 -3.93 -3.91
N VAL A 20 -4.43 -4.01 -5.12
CA VAL A 20 -3.71 -2.91 -5.76
C VAL A 20 -4.34 -2.64 -7.10
N GLU A 21 -4.95 -1.47 -7.24
CA GLU A 21 -5.63 -1.01 -8.43
C GLU A 21 -4.93 0.22 -9.02
N TYR A 22 -4.98 0.31 -10.35
CA TYR A 22 -4.53 1.49 -11.09
C TYR A 22 -5.75 2.03 -11.81
N ASP A 23 -6.12 3.28 -11.54
CA ASP A 23 -7.37 3.86 -12.01
C ASP A 23 -7.40 4.08 -13.54
N GLY A 24 -6.24 3.96 -14.21
CA GLY A 24 -6.12 4.19 -15.65
C GLY A 24 -6.06 5.67 -16.05
N SER A 25 -6.12 6.59 -15.09
CA SER A 25 -6.01 8.03 -15.32
C SER A 25 -4.53 8.43 -15.31
N GLY A 26 -3.92 8.37 -16.48
CA GLY A 26 -2.55 8.82 -16.67
C GLY A 26 -1.93 8.36 -17.98
N ALA A 27 -0.76 8.92 -18.31
CA ALA A 27 -0.10 8.66 -19.59
C ALA A 27 0.36 7.20 -19.72
N SER A 28 0.80 6.59 -18.61
CA SER A 28 1.13 5.17 -18.53
C SER A 28 1.25 4.69 -17.08
N ARG A 29 1.12 3.37 -16.88
CA ARG A 29 1.25 2.68 -15.57
C ARG A 29 2.61 2.87 -14.87
N ASP A 30 3.61 3.38 -15.58
CA ASP A 30 4.98 3.52 -15.10
C ASP A 30 5.48 4.98 -15.13
N GLU A 31 4.62 5.96 -15.48
CA GLU A 31 4.98 7.39 -15.51
C GLU A 31 4.09 8.27 -14.64
N TYR A 32 2.77 8.20 -14.80
CA TYR A 32 1.83 9.03 -14.05
C TYR A 32 0.49 8.32 -13.98
N GLY A 33 -0.11 8.29 -12.79
CA GLY A 33 -1.52 7.93 -12.60
C GLY A 33 -1.79 7.41 -11.20
N TRP A 34 -3.08 7.30 -10.86
CA TRP A 34 -3.46 7.02 -9.49
C TRP A 34 -3.41 5.52 -9.21
N TRP A 35 -2.72 5.21 -8.12
CA TRP A 35 -2.67 3.88 -7.53
C TRP A 35 -3.46 3.90 -6.24
N THR A 36 -4.38 2.95 -6.12
CA THR A 36 -5.15 2.71 -4.91
C THR A 36 -4.72 1.37 -4.34
N VAL A 37 -4.26 1.38 -3.09
CA VAL A 37 -3.90 0.19 -2.32
C VAL A 37 -4.92 0.02 -1.21
N THR A 38 -5.73 -1.03 -1.30
CA THR A 38 -6.76 -1.34 -0.31
C THR A 38 -6.32 -2.56 0.49
N LEU A 39 -5.87 -2.32 1.71
CA LEU A 39 -5.54 -3.38 2.66
C LEU A 39 -6.77 -4.23 2.97
N ASP A 40 -6.56 -5.52 3.21
CA ASP A 40 -7.61 -6.36 3.76
C ASP A 40 -7.96 -5.94 5.20
N GLN A 41 -9.11 -6.40 5.71
CA GLN A 41 -9.59 -6.01 7.03
C GLN A 41 -8.56 -6.28 8.15
N ALA A 42 -7.88 -7.43 8.08
CA ALA A 42 -6.90 -7.82 9.09
C ALA A 42 -5.65 -6.91 9.08
N SER A 43 -5.11 -6.63 7.89
CA SER A 43 -3.97 -5.72 7.71
C SER A 43 -4.36 -4.29 8.07
N ALA A 44 -5.56 -3.83 7.68
CA ALA A 44 -6.06 -2.50 8.00
C ALA A 44 -6.22 -2.30 9.51
N ASP A 45 -6.82 -3.27 10.22
CA ASP A 45 -6.99 -3.21 11.67
C ASP A 45 -5.63 -3.26 12.41
N PHE A 46 -4.68 -4.07 11.91
CA PHE A 46 -3.32 -4.08 12.44
C PHE A 46 -2.64 -2.72 12.31
N VAL A 47 -2.66 -2.12 11.12
CA VAL A 47 -2.07 -0.80 10.86
C VAL A 47 -2.75 0.26 11.73
N ARG A 48 -4.09 0.26 11.79
CA ARG A 48 -4.89 1.16 12.63
C ARG A 48 -4.47 1.11 14.10
N LEU A 49 -4.35 -0.09 14.66
CA LEU A 49 -3.95 -0.31 16.05
C LEU A 49 -2.50 0.11 16.32
N LYS A 50 -1.59 -0.10 15.35
CA LYS A 50 -0.17 0.22 15.50
C LYS A 50 0.14 1.70 15.33
N LEU A 51 -0.51 2.37 14.38
CA LEU A 51 -0.36 3.81 14.17
C LEU A 51 -1.21 4.63 15.16
N ASN A 52 -2.14 3.99 15.87
CA ASN A 52 -3.11 4.65 16.75
C ASN A 52 -3.96 5.69 15.99
N GLU A 53 -4.30 5.37 14.74
CA GLU A 53 -5.03 6.26 13.82
C GLU A 53 -6.44 5.71 13.57
N PRO A 54 -7.47 6.08 14.35
CA PRO A 54 -8.81 5.52 14.22
C PRO A 54 -9.47 5.83 12.87
N GLU A 55 -9.03 6.88 12.18
CA GLU A 55 -9.53 7.29 10.86
C GLU A 55 -8.93 6.50 9.70
N PHE A 56 -7.89 5.68 9.95
CA PHE A 56 -7.28 4.87 8.91
C PHE A 56 -8.28 3.82 8.41
N THR A 57 -8.71 3.95 7.15
CA THR A 57 -9.71 3.07 6.51
C THR A 57 -9.10 1.83 5.88
N GLY A 58 -7.77 1.72 5.80
CA GLY A 58 -7.09 0.65 5.07
C GLY A 58 -6.84 0.97 3.60
N SER A 59 -7.28 2.13 3.10
CA SER A 59 -7.02 2.54 1.71
C SER A 59 -5.96 3.62 1.65
N ILE A 60 -4.99 3.46 0.76
CA ILE A 60 -3.88 4.38 0.51
C ILE A 60 -3.88 4.72 -0.97
N GLU A 61 -4.00 6.00 -1.31
CA GLU A 61 -4.05 6.48 -2.67
C GLU A 61 -2.88 7.42 -2.95
N PHE A 62 -2.16 7.19 -4.03
CA PHE A 62 -1.05 8.03 -4.45
C PHE A 62 -0.93 8.09 -5.97
N CYS A 63 -0.59 9.27 -6.49
CA CYS A 63 -0.28 9.47 -7.90
C CYS A 63 1.23 9.54 -8.17
N GLU A 64 2.01 10.00 -7.17
CA GLU A 64 3.47 10.04 -7.22
C GLU A 64 4.05 8.72 -6.70
N LEU A 65 4.81 8.04 -7.56
CA LEU A 65 5.29 6.67 -7.26
C LEU A 65 6.30 6.65 -6.12
N GLU A 66 7.20 7.63 -6.05
CA GLU A 66 8.24 7.68 -5.02
C GLU A 66 7.64 7.91 -3.63
N GLU A 67 6.74 8.89 -3.52
CA GLU A 67 6.01 9.17 -2.27
C GLU A 67 5.16 7.98 -1.85
N GLY A 68 4.43 7.37 -2.79
CA GLY A 68 3.63 6.18 -2.52
C GLY A 68 4.46 5.00 -2.01
N PHE A 69 5.61 4.73 -2.64
CA PHE A 69 6.50 3.66 -2.16
C PHE A 69 7.07 3.97 -0.78
N GLN A 70 7.41 5.23 -0.50
CA GLN A 70 7.86 5.64 0.83
C GLN A 70 6.76 5.43 1.86
N GLN A 71 5.55 5.91 1.62
CA GLN A 71 4.40 5.74 2.51
C GLN A 71 4.10 4.26 2.79
N LEU A 72 4.08 3.43 1.75
CA LEU A 72 3.90 1.99 1.89
C LEU A 72 5.04 1.34 2.69
N SER A 73 6.26 1.88 2.59
CA SER A 73 7.45 1.41 3.32
C SER A 73 7.47 1.85 4.79
N GLU A 74 6.73 2.89 5.15
CA GLU A 74 6.57 3.37 6.53
C GLU A 74 5.47 2.61 7.30
N LEU A 75 4.61 1.86 6.60
CA LEU A 75 3.59 1.03 7.23
C LEU A 75 4.19 0.04 8.25
N PRO A 76 3.51 -0.21 9.38
CA PRO A 76 3.98 -1.18 10.35
C PRO A 76 4.03 -2.58 9.72
N ALA A 77 5.06 -3.35 10.07
CA ALA A 77 5.18 -4.73 9.65
C ALA A 77 4.45 -5.63 10.65
N MET A 78 3.51 -6.46 10.17
CA MET A 78 3.10 -7.65 10.91
C MET A 78 4.33 -8.55 10.92
N GLU A 79 4.93 -8.78 12.09
CA GLU A 79 5.93 -9.83 12.22
C GLU A 79 5.31 -11.09 11.62
N ALA A 80 5.86 -11.54 10.49
CA ALA A 80 5.54 -12.86 9.98
C ALA A 80 5.98 -13.80 11.09
N ALA A 81 5.01 -14.35 11.83
CA ALA A 81 5.27 -15.34 12.85
C ALA A 81 6.21 -16.38 12.24
N GLN A 82 7.47 -16.38 12.69
CA GLN A 82 8.42 -17.44 12.39
C GLN A 82 8.01 -18.70 13.15
#